data_AF-A0A3A8TBP4-F1
#
_entry.id   AF-A0A3A8TBP4-F1
#
_cell.length_a   1.000
_cell.length_b   1.000
_cell.length_c   1.000
_cell.angle_alpha   90.00
_cell.angle_beta   90.00
_cell.angle_gamma   90.00
#
_symmetry.space_group_name_H-M   'P 1'
#
loop_
_entity.id
_entity.type
_entity.pdbx_description
1 polymer ?
#
loop_
_entity_poly.entity_id
_entity_poly.type
_entity_poly.pdbx_seq_one_letter_code
_entity_poly.pdbx_strand_id
1 'polypeptide(L)'
;MPGAFPSPFDAVGPHALARRAAESLQATLREGFIAPGIASAVLQGPDGGKMFGVLVVRQPDGTLGVLRAFSAMLAGRWDVPGFVPPVFDREARARVEPVADATVKSLLSRAEMWSTSEELRRVREDDDARQTREATEREAMRLRHDAHRRQRHERRAAIVAMSALTETERAQALHTLDQESRGDKAEKRRWDAAQEEARRQLAPARAKAERRVRALDRLRRIVSRGFMKQFHDTYAITNARGETRPLRSLYGGAEPPSGAGDCAGAKLLAYAFAHGLQPVALAEFWWGTPPASGGRVQGAFYPACRDKCGPLLPFMLKGLEVSAPRVFVPPPAPTPELSIVFEDAWLVVIDKPCGLLSVPGRDASLLDSVLTRLRARYPNATGPLLAHRLDLDTSGLLVAALDSRTHASLQRQFLHRDVAKRYVALIDGPVHGDAGTITLPLRVDLDDRPRQIVDPIHGKPAVTDWEVLHRAASHTRVAFHPRTGRTHQLRVHAAHPQGLGAPIVGDPLYGHAGLRLHLHAETLSFVHPATGQRVSFTRAAPF
;
A
#
# COMPACT_ATOMS: atom_id res chain seq x y z
N MET A 1 -24.06 28.63 7.70
CA MET A 1 -23.34 28.01 8.82
C MET A 1 -23.80 26.57 8.94
N PRO A 2 -22.94 25.60 9.29
CA PRO A 2 -23.42 24.24 9.53
C PRO A 2 -24.32 24.21 10.77
N GLY A 3 -25.37 23.38 10.76
CA GLY A 3 -26.29 23.23 11.90
C GLY A 3 -25.67 22.47 13.08
N ALA A 4 -24.71 21.59 12.80
CA ALA A 4 -23.91 20.84 13.76
C ALA A 4 -22.45 20.80 13.29
N PHE A 5 -21.49 20.55 14.17
CA PHE A 5 -20.09 20.42 13.80
C PHE A 5 -19.91 19.24 12.84
N PRO A 6 -19.42 19.44 11.59
CA PRO A 6 -19.21 18.35 10.65
C PRO A 6 -18.21 17.34 11.20
N SER A 7 -18.51 16.04 11.06
CA SER A 7 -17.61 14.99 11.53
C SER A 7 -16.20 15.17 10.93
N PRO A 8 -15.13 15.09 11.73
CA PRO A 8 -13.76 15.11 11.21
C PRO A 8 -13.42 13.83 10.43
N PHE A 9 -14.26 12.79 10.51
CA PHE A 9 -14.09 11.51 9.81
C PHE A 9 -14.89 11.42 8.51
N ASP A 10 -15.32 12.56 7.97
CA ASP A 10 -16.11 12.66 6.74
C ASP A 10 -15.29 12.27 5.50
N ALA A 11 -15.71 11.22 4.79
CA ALA A 11 -15.01 10.68 3.64
C ALA A 11 -15.31 11.46 2.33
N VAL A 12 -16.34 12.31 2.31
CA VAL A 12 -16.72 13.14 1.16
C VAL A 12 -15.95 14.47 1.15
N GLY A 13 -15.21 14.76 2.22
CA GLY A 13 -14.37 15.94 2.38
C GLY A 13 -15.00 17.00 3.27
N PRO A 14 -14.27 18.10 3.54
CA PRO A 14 -14.69 19.08 4.55
C PRO A 14 -15.91 19.89 4.12
N HIS A 15 -16.60 20.44 5.11
CA HIS A 15 -17.67 21.42 4.88
C HIS A 15 -17.15 22.65 4.13
N ALA A 16 -18.00 23.24 3.27
CA ALA A 16 -17.63 24.33 2.35
C ALA A 16 -16.94 25.52 3.04
N LEU A 17 -17.34 25.86 4.27
CA LEU A 17 -16.73 26.93 5.04
C LEU A 17 -15.26 26.64 5.41
N ALA A 18 -14.97 25.44 5.91
CA ALA A 18 -13.61 25.04 6.25
C ALA A 18 -12.75 24.80 5.00
N ARG A 19 -13.37 24.29 3.91
CA ARG A 19 -12.73 24.18 2.60
C ARG A 19 -12.22 25.54 2.11
N ARG A 20 -13.07 26.58 2.09
CA ARG A 20 -12.67 27.93 1.68
C ARG A 20 -11.53 28.49 2.54
N ALA A 21 -11.58 28.28 3.84
CA ALA A 21 -10.52 28.71 4.76
C ALA A 21 -9.20 27.97 4.50
N ALA A 22 -9.27 26.67 4.19
CA ALA A 22 -8.12 25.87 3.81
C ALA A 22 -7.54 26.25 2.44
N GLU A 23 -8.38 26.54 1.45
CA GLU A 23 -7.97 27.01 0.13
C GLU A 23 -7.20 28.33 0.21
N SER A 24 -7.58 29.23 1.14
CA SER A 24 -6.80 30.44 1.43
C SER A 24 -5.40 30.11 1.97
N LEU A 25 -5.28 29.14 2.89
CA LEU A 25 -3.97 28.68 3.36
C LEU A 25 -3.16 28.01 2.24
N GLN A 26 -3.80 27.20 1.39
CA GLN A 26 -3.16 26.59 0.23
C GLN A 26 -2.63 27.63 -0.76
N ALA A 27 -3.34 28.75 -0.96
CA ALA A 27 -2.88 29.86 -1.80
C ALA A 27 -1.57 30.46 -1.25
N THR A 28 -1.51 30.74 0.05
CA THR A 28 -0.28 31.24 0.70
C THR A 28 0.89 30.25 0.57
N LEU A 29 0.63 28.95 0.75
CA LEU A 29 1.65 27.92 0.58
C LEU A 29 2.17 27.84 -0.86
N ARG A 30 1.29 28.08 -1.84
CA ARG A 30 1.62 28.09 -3.28
C ARG A 30 2.47 29.30 -3.66
N GLU A 31 2.29 30.43 -2.99
CA GLU A 31 3.12 31.64 -3.13
C GLU A 31 4.53 31.47 -2.54
N GLY A 32 4.85 30.30 -1.96
CA GLY A 32 6.17 30.04 -1.41
C GLY A 32 6.31 30.32 0.08
N PHE A 33 5.23 30.71 0.77
CA PHE A 33 5.25 31.18 2.15
C PHE A 33 4.52 30.26 3.12
N ILE A 34 5.12 29.95 4.26
CA ILE A 34 4.44 29.29 5.39
C ILE A 34 4.24 30.29 6.53
N ALA A 35 5.35 30.88 6.99
CA ALA A 35 5.43 31.80 8.12
C ALA A 35 6.70 32.64 7.99
N PRO A 36 6.86 33.73 8.77
CA PRO A 36 8.07 34.54 8.75
C PRO A 36 9.34 33.68 8.94
N GLY A 37 10.25 33.74 7.97
CA GLY A 37 11.49 32.96 7.96
C GLY A 37 11.35 31.48 7.59
N ILE A 38 10.17 31.02 7.15
CA ILE A 38 9.92 29.63 6.71
C ILE A 38 9.24 29.63 5.34
N ALA A 39 10.01 29.26 4.31
CA ALA A 39 9.50 29.09 2.95
C ALA A 39 8.82 27.73 2.75
N SER A 40 7.83 27.64 1.87
CA SER A 40 7.11 26.38 1.59
C SER A 40 7.97 25.35 0.87
N ALA A 41 9.11 25.76 0.30
CA ALA A 41 10.12 24.86 -0.27
C ALA A 41 10.63 23.81 0.73
N VAL A 42 10.59 24.09 2.04
CA VAL A 42 10.96 23.11 3.09
C VAL A 42 10.09 21.84 3.05
N LEU A 43 8.90 21.92 2.45
CA LEU A 43 7.96 20.82 2.33
C LEU A 43 8.28 19.90 1.13
N GLN A 44 9.22 20.28 0.26
CA GLN A 44 9.53 19.57 -0.99
C GLN A 44 10.69 18.56 -0.86
N GLY A 45 11.24 18.37 0.35
CA GLY A 45 12.29 17.38 0.64
C GLY A 45 11.77 16.01 1.10
N PRO A 46 12.66 15.01 1.26
CA PRO A 46 12.34 13.76 1.94
C PRO A 46 11.77 14.04 3.34
N ASP A 47 10.59 13.49 3.64
CA ASP A 47 9.82 13.76 4.88
C ASP A 47 9.36 15.23 5.09
N GLY A 48 9.46 16.05 4.03
CA GLY A 48 9.07 17.45 4.04
C GLY A 48 7.56 17.67 4.10
N GLY A 49 6.78 16.84 3.40
CA GLY A 49 5.33 17.00 3.34
C GLY A 49 4.63 16.84 4.70
N LYS A 50 3.55 17.60 4.91
CA LYS A 50 2.80 17.64 6.17
C LYS A 50 1.31 17.64 5.94
N MET A 51 0.57 17.10 6.91
CA MET A 51 -0.84 17.41 7.06
C MET A 51 -0.98 18.81 7.65
N PHE A 52 -1.68 19.69 6.96
CA PHE A 52 -2.16 20.97 7.47
C PHE A 52 -3.63 20.85 7.87
N GLY A 53 -4.02 21.64 8.85
CA GLY A 53 -5.39 21.72 9.31
C GLY A 53 -5.84 23.17 9.46
N VAL A 54 -7.10 23.42 9.18
CA VAL A 54 -7.76 24.70 9.40
C VAL A 54 -9.06 24.46 10.15
N LEU A 55 -9.25 25.18 11.25
CA LEU A 55 -10.48 25.15 12.03
C LEU A 55 -11.12 26.52 11.99
N VAL A 56 -12.33 26.57 11.42
CA VAL A 56 -13.19 27.75 11.54
C VAL A 56 -13.82 27.72 12.92
N VAL A 57 -13.70 28.82 13.64
CA VAL A 57 -14.18 28.99 15.01
C VAL A 57 -15.09 30.20 15.10
N ARG A 58 -16.00 30.18 16.07
CA ARG A 58 -16.79 31.35 16.46
C ARG A 58 -16.25 31.89 17.78
N GLN A 59 -16.00 33.19 17.81
CA GLN A 59 -15.59 33.91 19.01
C GLN A 59 -16.80 34.21 19.92
N PRO A 60 -16.59 34.56 21.20
CA PRO A 60 -17.68 34.90 22.12
C PRO A 60 -18.58 36.05 21.64
N ASP A 61 -18.03 36.99 20.86
CA ASP A 61 -18.75 38.11 20.25
C ASP A 61 -19.58 37.72 19.01
N GLY A 62 -19.55 36.43 18.63
CA GLY A 62 -20.28 35.88 17.49
C GLY A 62 -19.53 35.93 16.16
N THR A 63 -18.38 36.61 16.08
CA THR A 63 -17.57 36.72 14.86
C THR A 63 -16.86 35.41 14.52
N LEU A 64 -16.50 35.22 13.25
CA LEU A 64 -15.78 34.03 12.80
C LEU A 64 -14.27 34.29 12.72
N GLY A 65 -13.51 33.34 13.25
CA GLY A 65 -12.07 33.27 13.17
C GLY A 65 -11.60 32.00 12.46
N VAL A 66 -10.31 31.97 12.12
CA VAL A 66 -9.67 30.82 11.48
C VAL A 66 -8.38 30.48 12.23
N LEU A 67 -8.32 29.28 12.77
CA LEU A 67 -7.11 28.70 13.36
C LEU A 67 -6.41 27.81 12.35
N ARG A 68 -5.08 27.74 12.42
CA ARG A 68 -4.24 26.95 11.50
C ARG A 68 -3.29 26.05 12.28
N ALA A 69 -3.07 24.84 11.80
CA ALA A 69 -2.15 23.87 12.39
C ALA A 69 -1.45 23.03 11.32
N PHE A 70 -0.41 22.32 11.73
CA PHE A 70 0.26 21.28 10.93
C PHE A 70 0.54 20.06 11.82
N SER A 71 0.70 18.88 11.25
CA SER A 71 1.03 17.66 12.01
C SER A 71 2.48 17.63 12.47
N ALA A 72 2.73 17.21 13.72
CA ALA A 72 4.06 17.09 14.32
C ALA A 72 4.85 18.42 14.26
N MET A 73 6.15 18.35 13.94
CA MET A 73 7.02 19.51 13.74
C MET A 73 7.07 19.97 12.28
N LEU A 74 7.28 21.28 12.10
CA LEU A 74 7.50 21.92 10.82
C LEU A 74 8.85 22.63 10.83
N ALA A 75 9.72 22.31 9.86
CA ALA A 75 11.09 22.82 9.81
C ALA A 75 11.87 22.64 11.14
N GLY A 76 11.66 21.51 11.83
CA GLY A 76 12.27 21.21 13.12
C GLY A 76 11.72 22.01 14.31
N ARG A 77 10.61 22.73 14.13
CA ARG A 77 10.00 23.59 15.17
C ARG A 77 8.59 23.10 15.52
N TRP A 78 8.26 23.19 16.80
CA TRP A 78 6.89 23.02 17.30
C TRP A 78 6.08 24.30 17.16
N ASP A 79 6.72 25.44 17.41
CA ASP A 79 6.12 26.77 17.35
C ASP A 79 6.46 27.45 16.04
N VAL A 80 5.42 27.81 15.31
CA VAL A 80 5.52 28.56 14.06
C VAL A 80 4.51 29.71 14.14
N PRO A 81 4.94 30.97 13.94
CA PRO A 81 4.03 32.11 13.99
C PRO A 81 2.84 31.93 13.04
N GLY A 82 1.63 32.25 13.51
CA GLY A 82 0.39 32.08 12.75
C GLY A 82 -0.22 30.67 12.79
N PHE A 83 0.39 29.74 13.54
CA PHE A 83 -0.14 28.40 13.79
C PHE A 83 -0.32 28.14 15.29
N VAL A 84 -1.28 27.27 15.62
CA VAL A 84 -1.53 26.87 17.02
C VAL A 84 -0.40 25.99 17.58
N PRO A 85 -0.10 26.10 18.88
CA PRO A 85 0.97 25.35 19.55
C PRO A 85 0.69 23.83 19.67
N PRO A 86 1.70 23.01 20.02
CA PRO A 86 1.49 21.62 20.44
C PRO A 86 0.59 21.49 21.68
N VAL A 87 0.02 20.29 21.86
CA VAL A 87 -0.90 19.96 22.97
C VAL A 87 -0.18 19.48 24.23
N PHE A 88 1.05 18.97 24.08
CA PHE A 88 1.81 18.48 25.24
C PHE A 88 2.33 19.60 26.13
N ASP A 89 2.55 19.27 27.41
CA ASP A 89 3.30 20.09 28.35
C ASP A 89 4.75 20.20 27.90
N ARG A 90 5.16 21.43 27.58
CA ARG A 90 6.48 21.77 27.03
C ARG A 90 7.60 21.57 28.03
N GLU A 91 7.38 21.94 29.28
CA GLU A 91 8.40 21.80 30.31
C GLU A 91 8.62 20.32 30.63
N ALA A 92 7.53 19.55 30.73
CA ALA A 92 7.60 18.11 30.87
C ALA A 92 8.32 17.47 29.68
N ARG A 93 8.01 17.90 28.45
CA ARG A 93 8.67 17.39 27.24
C ARG A 93 10.16 17.73 27.20
N ALA A 94 10.52 18.98 27.52
CA ALA A 94 11.91 19.45 27.52
C ALA A 94 12.81 18.71 28.51
N ARG A 95 12.24 18.15 29.60
CA ARG A 95 12.98 17.30 30.55
C ARG A 95 13.32 15.91 30.00
N VAL A 96 12.52 15.38 29.07
CA VAL A 96 12.64 14.00 28.57
C VAL A 96 13.34 13.94 27.22
N GLU A 97 13.00 14.84 26.30
CA GLU A 97 13.39 14.76 24.89
C GLU A 97 14.91 14.78 24.65
N PRO A 98 15.71 15.66 25.29
CA PRO A 98 17.17 15.66 25.11
C PRO A 98 17.82 14.36 25.59
N VAL A 99 17.36 13.81 26.72
CA VAL A 99 17.87 12.55 27.28
C VAL A 99 17.51 11.38 26.37
N ALA A 100 16.29 11.37 25.85
CA ALA A 100 15.81 10.35 24.93
C ALA A 100 16.64 10.35 23.63
N ASP A 101 16.80 11.52 23.02
CA ASP A 101 17.57 11.70 21.78
C ASP A 101 19.03 11.29 21.96
N ALA A 102 19.70 11.78 23.00
CA ALA A 102 21.10 11.42 23.29
C ALA A 102 21.27 9.91 23.54
N THR A 103 20.34 9.29 24.27
CA THR A 103 20.40 7.85 24.56
C THR A 103 20.20 7.01 23.29
N VAL A 104 19.21 7.34 22.47
CA VAL A 104 18.94 6.61 21.22
C VAL A 104 20.08 6.79 20.23
N LYS A 105 20.61 8.00 20.06
CA LYS A 105 21.79 8.28 19.23
C LYS A 105 23.02 7.52 19.70
N SER A 106 23.28 7.47 21.01
CA SER A 106 24.38 6.68 21.58
C SER A 106 24.25 5.19 21.28
N LEU A 107 23.04 4.61 21.40
CA LEU A 107 22.81 3.20 21.08
C LEU A 107 22.97 2.90 19.59
N LEU A 108 22.51 3.81 18.71
CA LEU A 108 22.70 3.69 17.27
C LEU A 108 24.18 3.74 16.89
N SER A 109 24.91 4.75 17.38
CA SER A 109 26.37 4.87 17.16
C SER A 109 27.12 3.64 17.66
N ARG A 110 26.76 3.11 18.85
CA ARG A 110 27.34 1.85 19.34
C ARG A 110 27.02 0.68 18.43
N ALA A 111 25.78 0.54 17.97
CA ALA A 111 25.39 -0.53 17.06
C ALA A 111 26.17 -0.44 15.74
N GLU A 112 26.34 0.77 15.21
CA GLU A 112 27.11 1.06 14.01
C GLU A 112 28.58 0.66 14.19
N MET A 113 29.26 1.15 15.22
CA MET A 113 30.66 0.78 15.55
C MET A 113 30.88 -0.73 15.64
N TRP A 114 29.93 -1.47 16.24
CA TRP A 114 30.00 -2.93 16.31
C TRP A 114 29.69 -3.59 14.96
N SER A 115 28.78 -3.02 14.17
CA SER A 115 28.39 -3.55 12.87
C SER A 115 29.50 -3.42 11.82
N THR A 116 30.36 -2.42 11.98
CA THR A 116 31.51 -2.12 11.13
C THR A 116 32.83 -2.59 11.75
N SER A 117 32.79 -3.39 12.82
CA SER A 117 34.01 -3.86 13.47
C SER A 117 34.74 -4.87 12.58
N GLU A 118 36.08 -4.83 12.63
CA GLU A 118 36.94 -5.74 11.88
C GLU A 118 36.65 -7.21 12.22
N GLU A 119 36.36 -7.50 13.50
CA GLU A 119 35.97 -8.84 13.96
C GLU A 119 34.70 -9.34 13.26
N LEU A 120 33.64 -8.53 13.21
CA LEU A 120 32.39 -8.94 12.59
C LEU A 120 32.50 -9.01 11.06
N ARG A 121 33.27 -8.09 10.46
CA ARG A 121 33.54 -8.07 9.02
C ARG A 121 34.23 -9.37 8.58
N ARG A 122 35.33 -9.75 9.26
CA ARG A 122 36.06 -11.00 8.96
C ARG A 122 35.17 -12.22 9.07
N VAL A 123 34.43 -12.35 10.18
CA VAL A 123 33.57 -13.52 10.40
C VAL A 123 32.45 -13.62 9.36
N ARG A 124 31.93 -12.48 8.85
CA ARG A 124 30.96 -12.47 7.75
C ARG A 124 31.61 -12.87 6.43
N GLU A 125 32.75 -12.29 6.08
CA GLU A 125 33.48 -12.59 4.85
C GLU A 125 33.90 -14.06 4.78
N ASP A 126 34.39 -14.63 5.88
CA ASP A 126 34.78 -16.04 5.97
C ASP A 126 33.58 -16.97 5.77
N ASP A 127 32.44 -16.66 6.38
CA ASP A 127 31.22 -17.45 6.23
C ASP A 127 30.61 -17.31 4.83
N ASP A 128 30.57 -16.10 4.27
CA ASP A 128 30.08 -15.83 2.90
C ASP A 128 30.95 -16.55 1.85
N ALA A 129 32.28 -16.48 2.01
CA ALA A 129 33.22 -17.20 1.15
C ALA A 129 33.03 -18.72 1.27
N ARG A 130 32.79 -19.23 2.49
CA ARG A 130 32.51 -20.66 2.71
C ARG A 130 31.18 -21.09 2.08
N GLN A 131 30.11 -20.32 2.28
CA GLN A 131 28.81 -20.60 1.68
C GLN A 131 28.88 -20.59 0.15
N THR A 132 29.66 -19.67 -0.43
CA THR A 132 29.91 -19.62 -1.88
C THR A 132 30.65 -20.88 -2.36
N ARG A 133 31.69 -21.32 -1.64
CA ARG A 133 32.39 -22.59 -1.93
C ARG A 133 31.46 -23.79 -1.81
N GLU A 134 30.70 -23.89 -0.72
CA GLU A 134 29.72 -24.96 -0.47
C GLU A 134 28.68 -25.04 -1.60
N ALA A 135 28.13 -23.90 -2.04
CA ALA A 135 27.18 -23.85 -3.14
C ALA A 135 27.80 -24.32 -4.47
N THR A 136 29.03 -23.89 -4.75
CA THR A 136 29.77 -24.27 -5.97
C THR A 136 30.08 -25.77 -5.99
N GLU A 137 30.59 -26.31 -4.88
CA GLU A 137 30.89 -27.74 -4.75
C GLU A 137 29.64 -28.61 -4.87
N ARG A 138 28.54 -28.18 -4.23
CA ARG A 138 27.25 -28.88 -4.29
C ARG A 138 26.69 -28.90 -5.70
N GLU A 139 26.78 -27.78 -6.41
CA GLU A 139 26.35 -27.68 -7.81
C GLU A 139 27.18 -28.61 -8.70
N ALA A 140 28.51 -28.56 -8.55
CA ALA A 140 29.42 -29.44 -9.30
C ALA A 140 29.14 -30.93 -9.01
N MET A 141 28.90 -31.30 -7.75
CA MET A 141 28.52 -32.66 -7.37
C MET A 141 27.18 -33.07 -7.99
N ARG A 142 26.16 -32.20 -7.94
CA ARG A 142 24.85 -32.46 -8.57
C ARG A 142 25.01 -32.76 -10.05
N LEU A 143 25.74 -31.92 -10.78
CA LEU A 143 25.97 -32.10 -12.22
C LEU A 143 26.69 -33.43 -12.52
N ARG A 144 27.70 -33.80 -11.72
CA ARG A 144 28.39 -35.10 -11.85
C ARG A 144 27.45 -36.27 -11.60
N HIS A 145 26.69 -36.26 -10.50
CA HIS A 145 25.76 -37.34 -10.15
C HIS A 145 24.62 -37.46 -11.16
N ASP A 146 24.14 -36.35 -11.73
CA ASP A 146 23.15 -36.36 -12.81
C ASP A 146 23.71 -36.98 -14.10
N ALA A 147 24.97 -36.69 -14.43
CA ALA A 147 25.66 -37.31 -15.56
C ALA A 147 25.86 -38.83 -15.34
N HIS A 148 26.35 -39.23 -14.17
CA HIS A 148 26.49 -40.65 -13.81
C HIS A 148 25.13 -41.36 -13.87
N ARG A 149 24.06 -40.73 -13.37
CA ARG A 149 22.70 -41.28 -13.43
C ARG A 149 22.24 -41.50 -14.87
N ARG A 150 22.45 -40.53 -15.78
CA ARG A 150 22.13 -40.68 -17.21
C ARG A 150 22.89 -41.84 -17.84
N GLN A 151 24.22 -41.88 -17.63
CA GLN A 151 25.07 -42.95 -18.16
C GLN A 151 24.65 -44.34 -17.63
N ARG A 152 24.29 -44.44 -16.34
CA ARG A 152 23.76 -45.69 -15.77
C ARG A 152 22.42 -46.10 -16.38
N HIS A 153 21.53 -45.15 -16.67
CA HIS A 153 20.26 -45.45 -17.34
C HIS A 153 20.49 -46.00 -18.77
N GLU A 154 21.38 -45.38 -19.53
CA GLU A 154 21.76 -45.84 -20.87
C GLU A 154 22.40 -47.23 -20.83
N ARG A 155 23.39 -47.45 -19.95
CA ARG A 155 24.03 -48.76 -19.74
C ARG A 155 23.03 -49.83 -19.30
N ARG A 156 22.11 -49.49 -18.40
CA ARG A 156 21.04 -50.41 -17.96
C ARG A 156 20.13 -50.79 -19.12
N ALA A 157 19.71 -49.84 -19.96
CA ALA A 157 18.90 -50.13 -21.13
C ALA A 157 19.64 -51.05 -22.13
N ALA A 158 20.92 -50.80 -22.38
CA ALA A 158 21.76 -51.64 -23.24
C ALA A 158 21.91 -53.08 -22.70
N ILE A 159 22.18 -53.24 -21.40
CA ILE A 159 22.30 -54.55 -20.72
C ILE A 159 21.00 -55.36 -20.81
N VAL A 160 19.84 -54.70 -20.68
CA VAL A 160 18.53 -55.34 -20.79
C VAL A 160 18.23 -55.74 -22.23
N ALA A 161 18.61 -54.93 -23.21
CA ALA A 161 18.38 -55.19 -24.64
C ALA A 161 19.33 -56.25 -25.25
N MET A 162 20.49 -56.51 -24.63
CA MET A 162 21.46 -57.50 -25.12
C MET A 162 20.95 -58.94 -24.89
N SER A 163 20.62 -59.63 -25.98
CA SER A 163 20.18 -61.02 -26.01
C SER A 163 21.33 -62.04 -25.86
N ALA A 164 22.58 -61.62 -26.08
CA ALA A 164 23.76 -62.49 -26.02
C ALA A 164 24.30 -62.75 -24.60
N LEU A 165 23.80 -62.05 -23.58
CA LEU A 165 24.22 -62.23 -22.18
C LEU A 165 23.43 -63.35 -21.51
N THR A 166 24.12 -64.21 -20.78
CA THR A 166 23.47 -65.16 -19.86
C THR A 166 22.80 -64.42 -18.70
N GLU A 167 21.82 -65.07 -18.06
CA GLU A 167 21.07 -64.49 -16.96
C GLU A 167 21.97 -64.07 -15.78
N THR A 168 22.99 -64.88 -15.50
CA THR A 168 24.01 -64.61 -14.47
C THR A 168 24.84 -63.37 -14.81
N GLU A 169 25.33 -63.25 -16.06
CA GLU A 169 26.12 -62.09 -16.49
C GLU A 169 25.30 -60.79 -16.47
N ARG A 170 24.02 -60.86 -16.85
CA ARG A 170 23.10 -59.73 -16.79
C ARG A 170 22.87 -59.27 -15.34
N ALA A 171 22.64 -60.20 -14.42
CA ALA A 171 22.47 -59.90 -13.00
C ALA A 171 23.72 -59.23 -12.41
N GLN A 172 24.91 -59.72 -12.78
CA GLN A 172 26.20 -59.16 -12.33
C GLN A 172 26.41 -57.73 -12.87
N ALA A 173 26.13 -57.49 -14.15
CA ALA A 173 26.25 -56.15 -14.74
C ALA A 173 25.27 -55.14 -14.12
N LEU A 174 24.04 -55.56 -13.82
CA LEU A 174 23.06 -54.72 -13.12
C LEU A 174 23.46 -54.44 -11.67
N HIS A 175 24.09 -55.41 -10.99
CA HIS A 175 24.63 -55.23 -9.65
C HIS A 175 25.74 -54.18 -9.62
N THR A 176 26.64 -54.17 -10.62
CA THR A 176 27.68 -53.13 -10.76
C THR A 176 27.07 -51.72 -10.85
N LEU A 177 26.00 -51.54 -11.63
CA LEU A 177 25.31 -50.23 -11.71
C LEU A 177 24.65 -49.81 -10.39
N ASP A 178 24.16 -50.78 -9.59
CA ASP A 178 23.63 -50.49 -8.25
C ASP A 178 24.75 -50.07 -7.28
N GLN A 179 25.93 -50.70 -7.37
CA GLN A 179 27.10 -50.30 -6.58
C GLN A 179 27.58 -48.89 -6.93
N GLU A 180 27.59 -48.51 -8.22
CA GLU A 180 27.88 -47.14 -8.67
C GLU A 180 26.88 -46.12 -8.09
N SER A 181 25.59 -46.45 -8.10
CA SER A 181 24.52 -45.62 -7.50
C SER A 181 24.68 -45.46 -5.98
N ARG A 182 25.05 -46.55 -5.29
CA ARG A 182 25.38 -46.51 -3.85
C ARG A 182 26.63 -45.67 -3.58
N GLY A 183 27.60 -45.69 -4.50
CA GLY A 183 28.80 -44.86 -4.49
C GLY A 183 28.48 -43.36 -4.48
N ASP A 184 27.69 -42.89 -5.45
CA ASP A 184 27.24 -41.48 -5.51
C ASP A 184 26.51 -41.06 -4.22
N LYS A 185 25.61 -41.92 -3.72
CA LYS A 185 24.89 -41.67 -2.44
C LYS A 185 25.84 -41.63 -1.25
N ALA A 186 26.91 -42.43 -1.24
CA ALA A 186 27.91 -42.43 -0.17
C ALA A 186 28.81 -41.19 -0.23
N GLU A 187 29.23 -40.76 -1.43
CA GLU A 187 29.96 -39.49 -1.63
C GLU A 187 29.16 -38.31 -1.09
N LYS A 188 27.89 -38.19 -1.50
CA LYS A 188 27.01 -37.12 -1.03
C LYS A 188 26.89 -37.11 0.49
N ARG A 189 26.66 -38.26 1.13
CA ARG A 189 26.54 -38.37 2.59
C ARG A 189 27.83 -37.95 3.32
N ARG A 190 29.00 -38.33 2.79
CA ARG A 190 30.30 -37.91 3.36
C ARG A 190 30.49 -36.40 3.24
N TRP A 191 30.14 -35.82 2.09
CA TRP A 191 30.22 -34.38 1.88
C TRP A 191 29.23 -33.63 2.79
N ASP A 192 27.96 -34.05 2.87
CA ASP A 192 26.96 -33.44 3.74
C ASP A 192 27.42 -33.46 5.22
N ALA A 193 28.02 -34.57 5.67
CA ALA A 193 28.57 -34.68 7.03
C ALA A 193 29.78 -33.75 7.25
N ALA A 194 30.68 -33.61 6.27
CA ALA A 194 31.82 -32.71 6.35
C ALA A 194 31.38 -31.23 6.40
N GLN A 195 30.37 -30.85 5.60
CA GLN A 195 29.82 -29.49 5.64
C GLN A 195 29.11 -29.19 6.96
N GLU A 196 28.41 -30.17 7.53
CA GLU A 196 27.74 -30.02 8.82
C GLU A 196 28.74 -29.83 9.96
N GLU A 197 29.84 -30.60 9.98
CA GLU A 197 30.91 -30.43 10.97
C GLU A 197 31.58 -29.06 10.84
N ALA A 198 31.88 -28.61 9.61
CA ALA A 198 32.43 -27.28 9.36
C ALA A 198 31.49 -26.16 9.84
N ARG A 199 30.17 -26.30 9.61
CA ARG A 199 29.16 -25.36 10.12
C ARG A 199 29.13 -25.30 11.65
N ARG A 200 29.22 -26.45 12.33
CA ARG A 200 29.23 -26.51 13.80
C ARG A 200 30.40 -25.75 14.41
N GLN A 201 31.53 -25.68 13.72
CA GLN A 201 32.72 -24.97 14.20
C GLN A 201 32.60 -23.44 14.04
N LEU A 202 32.04 -22.96 12.91
CA LEU A 202 31.99 -21.53 12.58
C LEU A 202 30.72 -20.82 13.07
N ALA A 203 29.57 -21.51 13.10
CA ALA A 203 28.29 -20.91 13.49
C ALA A 203 28.30 -20.26 14.89
N PRO A 204 28.95 -20.83 15.92
CA PRO A 204 29.04 -20.20 17.23
C PRO A 204 29.81 -18.88 17.23
N ALA A 205 30.90 -18.79 16.46
CA ALA A 205 31.72 -17.58 16.35
C ALA A 205 30.92 -16.43 15.69
N ARG A 206 30.24 -16.73 14.58
CA ARG A 206 29.33 -15.78 13.91
C ARG A 206 28.17 -15.38 14.81
N ALA A 207 27.51 -16.35 15.45
CA ALA A 207 26.40 -16.09 16.35
C ALA A 207 26.82 -15.20 17.54
N LYS A 208 28.04 -15.39 18.07
CA LYS A 208 28.62 -14.58 19.14
C LYS A 208 28.89 -13.15 18.68
N ALA A 209 29.54 -12.96 17.52
CA ALA A 209 29.83 -11.63 16.97
C ALA A 209 28.55 -10.83 16.69
N GLU A 210 27.54 -11.45 16.07
CA GLU A 210 26.27 -10.78 15.75
C GLU A 210 25.36 -10.58 16.97
N ARG A 211 25.55 -11.35 18.06
CA ARG A 211 24.75 -11.24 19.29
C ARG A 211 24.79 -9.82 19.84
N ARG A 212 25.93 -9.14 19.75
CA ARG A 212 26.13 -7.80 20.31
C ARG A 212 25.34 -6.74 19.56
N VAL A 213 25.34 -6.79 18.23
CA VAL A 213 24.53 -5.90 17.37
C VAL A 213 23.04 -6.13 17.63
N ARG A 214 22.60 -7.40 17.68
CA ARG A 214 21.20 -7.75 18.01
C ARG A 214 20.79 -7.28 19.41
N ALA A 215 21.68 -7.41 20.39
CA ALA A 215 21.42 -6.96 21.75
C ALA A 215 21.28 -5.44 21.83
N LEU A 216 22.12 -4.68 21.11
CA LEU A 216 22.04 -3.22 21.03
C LEU A 216 20.76 -2.75 20.37
N ASP A 217 20.35 -3.35 19.24
CA ASP A 217 19.08 -3.00 18.61
C ASP A 217 17.87 -3.37 19.49
N ARG A 218 17.91 -4.53 20.16
CA ARG A 218 16.87 -4.91 21.14
C ARG A 218 16.79 -3.89 22.28
N LEU A 219 17.93 -3.48 22.83
CA LEU A 219 18.00 -2.47 23.88
C LEU A 219 17.45 -1.13 23.40
N ARG A 220 17.85 -0.68 22.20
CA ARG A 220 17.32 0.53 21.55
C ARG A 220 15.80 0.50 21.44
N ARG A 221 15.21 -0.63 21.00
CA ARG A 221 13.74 -0.77 20.91
C ARG A 221 13.05 -0.77 22.28
N ILE A 222 13.67 -1.33 23.32
CA ILE A 222 13.12 -1.28 24.69
C ILE A 222 13.15 0.16 25.22
N VAL A 223 14.31 0.81 25.11
CA VAL A 223 14.53 2.19 25.57
C VAL A 223 13.63 3.16 24.81
N SER A 224 13.56 3.06 23.48
CA SER A 224 12.68 3.91 22.65
C SER A 224 11.21 3.75 23.06
N ARG A 225 10.74 2.52 23.31
CA ARG A 225 9.38 2.30 23.82
C ARG A 225 9.16 2.91 25.20
N GLY A 226 10.16 2.88 26.08
CA GLY A 226 10.12 3.56 27.37
C GLY A 226 9.96 5.08 27.23
N PHE A 227 10.79 5.72 26.40
CA PHE A 227 10.70 7.15 26.13
C PHE A 227 9.39 7.54 25.43
N MET A 228 8.88 6.72 24.52
CA MET A 228 7.57 6.97 23.90
C MET A 228 6.44 7.06 24.94
N LYS A 229 6.47 6.22 25.99
CA LYS A 229 5.49 6.33 27.09
C LYS A 229 5.63 7.65 27.83
N GLN A 230 6.86 8.03 28.18
CA GLN A 230 7.13 9.30 28.84
C GLN A 230 6.69 10.50 27.99
N PHE A 231 6.90 10.44 26.67
CA PHE A 231 6.36 11.45 25.74
C PHE A 231 4.83 11.48 25.77
N HIS A 232 4.16 10.34 25.74
CA HIS A 232 2.69 10.30 25.82
C HIS A 232 2.16 10.82 27.17
N ASP A 233 2.91 10.63 28.26
CA ASP A 233 2.54 11.12 29.58
C ASP A 233 2.64 12.66 29.70
N THR A 234 3.28 13.34 28.72
CA THR A 234 3.28 14.82 28.65
C THR A 234 1.99 15.41 28.05
N TYR A 235 1.06 14.60 27.54
CA TYR A 235 -0.18 15.11 26.95
C TYR A 235 -1.36 15.04 27.93
N ALA A 236 -2.03 16.19 28.09
CA ALA A 236 -3.33 16.32 28.70
C ALA A 236 -4.34 16.75 27.63
N ILE A 237 -5.30 15.88 27.33
CA ILE A 237 -6.30 16.13 26.28
C ILE A 237 -7.56 16.65 26.92
N THR A 238 -8.05 17.79 26.45
CA THR A 238 -9.29 18.43 26.91
C THR A 238 -10.38 18.30 25.86
N ASN A 239 -11.63 18.09 26.29
CA ASN A 239 -12.80 18.07 25.43
C ASN A 239 -13.63 19.36 25.50
N ALA A 240 -14.67 19.45 24.67
CA ALA A 240 -15.53 20.64 24.60
C ALA A 240 -16.33 20.94 25.87
N ARG A 241 -16.44 19.99 26.82
CA ARG A 241 -17.02 20.22 28.16
C ARG A 241 -15.99 20.72 29.18
N GLY A 242 -14.71 20.79 28.82
CA GLY A 242 -13.61 21.11 29.74
C GLY A 242 -13.06 19.91 30.52
N GLU A 243 -13.55 18.68 30.26
CA GLU A 243 -13.01 17.48 30.90
C GLU A 243 -11.62 17.17 30.32
N THR A 244 -10.65 16.84 31.17
CA THR A 244 -9.27 16.56 30.76
C THR A 244 -8.86 15.14 31.11
N ARG A 245 -8.17 14.44 30.19
CA ARG A 245 -7.65 13.08 30.38
C ARG A 245 -6.23 12.91 29.83
N PRO A 246 -5.39 12.05 30.44
CA PRO A 246 -4.10 11.67 29.86
C PRO A 246 -4.29 10.97 28.51
N LEU A 247 -3.42 11.24 27.53
CA LEU A 247 -3.53 10.69 26.17
C LEU A 247 -3.67 9.16 26.15
N ARG A 248 -2.83 8.45 26.91
CA ARG A 248 -2.80 6.96 26.93
C ARG A 248 -4.11 6.35 27.40
N SER A 249 -4.87 7.06 28.24
CA SER A 249 -6.17 6.58 28.74
C SER A 249 -7.24 6.48 27.65
N LEU A 250 -7.03 7.14 26.51
CA LEU A 250 -7.97 7.16 25.39
C LEU A 250 -7.81 5.95 24.45
N TYR A 251 -6.74 5.16 24.61
CA TYR A 251 -6.38 4.08 23.67
C TYR A 251 -6.74 2.67 24.15
N GLY A 252 -7.66 2.54 25.11
CA GLY A 252 -8.24 1.24 25.50
C GLY A 252 -7.21 0.20 25.97
N GLY A 253 -6.09 0.65 26.55
CA GLY A 253 -4.99 -0.20 27.01
C GLY A 253 -3.88 -0.44 25.97
N ALA A 254 -4.09 -0.07 24.71
CA ALA A 254 -3.02 -0.02 23.71
C ALA A 254 -2.13 1.22 23.94
N GLU A 255 -0.85 1.13 23.57
CA GLU A 255 0.02 2.32 23.57
C GLU A 255 -0.32 3.20 22.35
N PRO A 256 -0.49 4.53 22.53
CA PRO A 256 -0.74 5.44 21.42
C PRO A 256 0.35 5.36 20.35
N PRO A 257 0.02 5.52 19.06
CA PRO A 257 1.04 5.71 18.03
C PRO A 257 1.81 7.02 18.23
N SER A 258 3.05 7.07 17.73
CA SER A 258 3.87 8.29 17.81
C SER A 258 3.17 9.49 17.17
N GLY A 259 3.17 10.63 17.87
CA GLY A 259 2.53 11.87 17.45
C GLY A 259 1.00 11.86 17.52
N ALA A 260 0.40 10.93 18.27
CA ALA A 260 -1.05 10.82 18.45
C ALA A 260 -1.75 12.11 18.91
N GLY A 261 -1.07 12.92 19.74
CA GLY A 261 -1.57 14.22 20.19
C GLY A 261 -1.18 15.42 19.30
N ASP A 262 -0.38 15.20 18.25
CA ASP A 262 0.18 16.28 17.42
C ASP A 262 -0.45 16.36 16.02
N CYS A 263 -1.54 15.64 15.78
CA CYS A 263 -2.33 15.78 14.57
C CYS A 263 -2.92 17.19 14.47
N ALA A 264 -3.02 17.73 13.25
CA ALA A 264 -3.45 19.12 13.05
C ALA A 264 -4.84 19.37 13.64
N GLY A 265 -5.82 18.50 13.37
CA GLY A 265 -7.17 18.57 13.96
C GLY A 265 -7.18 18.57 15.50
N ALA A 266 -6.35 17.74 16.14
CA ALA A 266 -6.25 17.69 17.60
C ALA A 266 -5.71 18.99 18.20
N LYS A 267 -4.63 19.55 17.63
CA LYS A 267 -4.06 20.82 18.10
C LYS A 267 -5.05 21.98 17.97
N LEU A 268 -5.79 22.02 16.85
CA LEU A 268 -6.80 23.05 16.60
C LEU A 268 -7.93 23.01 17.63
N LEU A 269 -8.48 21.82 17.88
CA LEU A 269 -9.58 21.66 18.85
C LEU A 269 -9.12 21.97 20.27
N ALA A 270 -7.96 21.47 20.67
CA ALA A 270 -7.40 21.75 21.99
C ALA A 270 -7.19 23.25 22.21
N TYR A 271 -6.62 23.96 21.22
CA TYR A 271 -6.44 25.40 21.29
C TYR A 271 -7.77 26.14 21.36
N ALA A 272 -8.76 25.76 20.54
CA ALA A 272 -10.08 26.36 20.55
C ALA A 272 -10.74 26.25 21.94
N PHE A 273 -10.73 25.06 22.53
CA PHE A 273 -11.30 24.84 23.86
C PHE A 273 -10.57 25.62 24.95
N ALA A 274 -9.24 25.67 24.91
CA ALA A 274 -8.43 26.43 25.88
C ALA A 274 -8.70 27.95 25.83
N HIS A 275 -9.18 28.47 24.70
CA HIS A 275 -9.45 29.90 24.50
C HIS A 275 -10.95 30.23 24.47
N GLY A 276 -11.82 29.27 24.83
CA GLY A 276 -13.28 29.49 24.83
C GLY A 276 -13.86 29.74 23.43
N LEU A 277 -13.18 29.30 22.37
CA LEU A 277 -13.60 29.44 20.99
C LEU A 277 -14.49 28.26 20.60
N GLN A 278 -15.64 28.52 19.98
CA GLN A 278 -16.57 27.47 19.56
C GLN A 278 -16.14 26.90 18.19
N PRO A 279 -15.80 25.60 18.07
CA PRO A 279 -15.50 24.99 16.78
C PRO A 279 -16.72 24.96 15.85
N VAL A 280 -16.53 25.35 14.58
CA VAL A 280 -17.61 25.39 13.57
C VAL A 280 -17.40 24.34 12.48
N ALA A 281 -16.21 24.29 11.87
CA ALA A 281 -15.90 23.34 10.81
C ALA A 281 -14.39 23.14 10.67
N LEU A 282 -13.97 21.88 10.51
CA LEU A 282 -12.57 21.48 10.34
C LEU A 282 -12.31 21.03 8.89
N ALA A 283 -11.14 21.38 8.36
CA ALA A 283 -10.59 20.80 7.14
C ALA A 283 -9.13 20.42 7.38
N GLU A 284 -8.74 19.24 6.92
CA GLU A 284 -7.34 18.81 6.90
C GLU A 284 -6.94 18.46 5.47
N PHE A 285 -5.74 18.85 5.06
CA PHE A 285 -5.20 18.62 3.72
C PHE A 285 -3.70 18.35 3.77
N TRP A 286 -3.17 17.68 2.75
CA TRP A 286 -1.72 17.44 2.64
C TRP A 286 -1.04 18.53 1.82
N TRP A 287 0.19 18.90 2.17
CA TRP A 287 1.01 19.78 1.36
C TRP A 287 2.48 19.35 1.34
N GLY A 288 3.13 19.43 0.18
CA GLY A 288 4.51 19.01 -0.04
C GLY A 288 4.66 17.56 -0.50
N THR A 289 5.89 17.07 -0.47
CA THR A 289 6.28 15.73 -0.94
C THR A 289 5.45 14.64 -0.27
N PRO A 290 4.82 13.72 -1.03
CA PRO A 290 4.12 12.58 -0.46
C PRO A 290 5.02 11.72 0.44
N PRO A 291 4.48 11.03 1.46
CA PRO A 291 5.24 10.05 2.24
C PRO A 291 5.84 8.98 1.34
N ALA A 292 6.91 8.31 1.78
CA ALA A 292 7.54 7.22 1.04
C ALA A 292 6.59 6.03 0.77
N SER A 293 5.59 5.81 1.62
CA SER A 293 4.51 4.83 1.41
C SER A 293 3.46 5.27 0.38
N GLY A 294 3.58 6.50 -0.13
CA GLY A 294 2.60 7.15 -0.99
C GLY A 294 1.31 7.53 -0.24
N GLY A 295 0.22 7.67 -1.01
CA GLY A 295 -1.14 7.85 -0.47
C GLY A 295 -1.55 9.28 -0.14
N ARG A 296 -0.66 10.26 -0.28
CA ARG A 296 -0.96 11.68 -0.10
C ARG A 296 -0.71 12.47 -1.38
N VAL A 297 -1.59 13.42 -1.66
CA VAL A 297 -1.53 14.33 -2.80
C VAL A 297 -1.55 15.75 -2.28
N GLN A 298 -0.65 16.58 -2.79
CA GLN A 298 -0.58 17.99 -2.43
C GLN A 298 -1.91 18.69 -2.74
N GLY A 299 -2.44 19.42 -1.76
CA GLY A 299 -3.71 20.15 -1.83
C GLY A 299 -4.95 19.29 -1.58
N ALA A 300 -4.84 17.96 -1.64
CA ALA A 300 -5.98 17.08 -1.42
C ALA A 300 -6.40 17.07 0.06
N PHE A 301 -7.71 17.00 0.29
CA PHE A 301 -8.32 16.95 1.61
C PHE A 301 -8.44 15.51 2.12
N TYR A 302 -8.28 15.33 3.43
CA TYR A 302 -8.35 14.02 4.06
C TYR A 302 -9.16 14.08 5.35
N PRO A 303 -9.94 13.02 5.66
CA PRO A 303 -10.51 12.86 6.99
C PRO A 303 -9.40 12.66 8.03
N ALA A 304 -9.75 12.90 9.29
CA ALA A 304 -8.90 12.59 10.42
C ALA A 304 -8.51 11.10 10.41
N CYS A 305 -7.23 10.81 10.68
CA CYS A 305 -6.71 9.44 10.59
C CYS A 305 -7.31 8.53 11.66
N ARG A 306 -7.54 7.25 11.32
CA ARG A 306 -8.22 6.31 12.22
C ARG A 306 -7.35 5.89 13.41
N ASP A 307 -6.04 5.74 13.22
CA ASP A 307 -5.18 5.20 14.29
C ASP A 307 -4.89 6.20 15.40
N LYS A 308 -4.54 7.44 15.03
CA LYS A 308 -4.18 8.48 16.00
C LYS A 308 -5.40 9.30 16.44
N CYS A 309 -6.24 9.68 15.48
CA CYS A 309 -7.37 10.55 15.79
C CYS A 309 -8.63 9.75 16.17
N GLY A 310 -8.77 8.50 15.73
CA GLY A 310 -9.94 7.66 16.02
C GLY A 310 -10.23 7.48 17.51
N PRO A 311 -9.25 7.17 18.37
CA PRO A 311 -9.48 7.08 19.82
C PRO A 311 -9.58 8.44 20.51
N LEU A 312 -8.90 9.46 19.97
CA LEU A 312 -8.74 10.78 20.58
C LEU A 312 -9.93 11.73 20.32
N LEU A 313 -10.29 11.94 19.06
CA LEU A 313 -11.26 12.96 18.66
C LEU A 313 -12.68 12.70 19.19
N PRO A 314 -13.20 11.46 19.26
CA PRO A 314 -14.51 11.22 19.87
C PRO A 314 -14.57 11.69 21.34
N PHE A 315 -13.47 11.60 22.08
CA PHE A 315 -13.38 12.18 23.40
C PHE A 315 -13.36 13.71 23.34
N MET A 316 -12.50 14.31 22.51
CA MET A 316 -12.38 15.77 22.39
C MET A 316 -13.69 16.47 21.97
N LEU A 317 -14.49 15.82 21.13
CA LEU A 317 -15.74 16.36 20.63
C LEU A 317 -16.93 16.21 21.61
N LYS A 318 -16.77 15.52 22.74
CA LYS A 318 -17.83 15.43 23.75
C LYS A 318 -18.18 16.83 24.24
N GLY A 319 -19.45 17.21 24.11
CA GLY A 319 -19.96 18.56 24.39
C GLY A 319 -20.34 19.34 23.14
N LEU A 320 -19.98 18.87 21.94
CA LEU A 320 -20.45 19.42 20.68
C LEU A 320 -21.56 18.54 20.09
N GLU A 321 -22.50 19.19 19.40
CA GLU A 321 -23.37 18.50 18.45
C GLU A 321 -22.56 18.21 17.17
N VAL A 322 -22.34 16.93 16.87
CA VAL A 322 -21.50 16.49 15.74
C VAL A 322 -22.37 15.74 14.74
N SER A 323 -22.34 16.15 13.48
CA SER A 323 -23.04 15.43 12.41
C SER A 323 -22.42 14.04 12.20
N ALA A 324 -23.22 13.06 11.76
CA ALA A 324 -22.68 11.78 11.33
C ALA A 324 -21.67 11.97 10.18
N PRO A 325 -20.60 11.16 10.09
CA PRO A 325 -19.68 11.22 8.97
C PRO A 325 -20.41 10.85 7.69
N ARG A 326 -20.27 11.68 6.65
CA ARG A 326 -20.72 11.29 5.30
C ARG A 326 -19.75 10.23 4.80
N VAL A 327 -20.29 9.05 4.54
CA VAL A 327 -19.58 8.00 3.82
C VAL A 327 -19.93 8.19 2.35
N PHE A 328 -18.98 7.94 1.46
CA PHE A 328 -19.32 7.84 0.04
C PHE A 328 -20.32 6.70 -0.14
N VAL A 329 -21.53 7.05 -0.53
CA VAL A 329 -22.55 6.09 -0.97
C VAL A 329 -22.73 6.36 -2.47
N PRO A 330 -22.59 5.35 -3.34
CA PRO A 330 -22.87 5.55 -4.76
C PRO A 330 -24.28 6.13 -4.92
N PRO A 331 -24.48 7.14 -5.77
CA PRO A 331 -25.77 7.81 -5.87
C PRO A 331 -26.86 6.81 -6.26
N PRO A 332 -28.07 6.90 -5.68
CA PRO A 332 -29.23 6.13 -6.11
C PRO A 332 -29.76 6.71 -7.43
N ALA A 333 -28.97 6.65 -8.49
CA ALA A 333 -29.45 6.87 -9.84
C ALA A 333 -29.92 5.52 -10.41
N PRO A 334 -30.99 5.48 -11.24
CA PRO A 334 -31.29 4.30 -12.03
C PRO A 334 -30.07 4.04 -12.91
N THR A 335 -29.23 3.08 -12.53
CA THR A 335 -28.04 2.75 -13.31
C THR A 335 -28.56 2.14 -14.61
N PRO A 336 -28.16 2.65 -15.78
CA PRO A 336 -28.65 2.17 -17.07
C PRO A 336 -28.52 0.65 -17.18
N GLU A 337 -29.38 0.03 -17.99
CA GLU A 337 -29.28 -1.41 -18.27
C GLU A 337 -27.87 -1.79 -18.71
N LEU A 338 -27.45 -3.02 -18.41
CA LEU A 338 -26.13 -3.49 -18.80
C LEU A 338 -26.02 -3.51 -20.33
N SER A 339 -25.10 -2.70 -20.87
CA SER A 339 -24.80 -2.70 -22.29
C SER A 339 -24.05 -3.99 -22.66
N ILE A 340 -24.68 -4.81 -23.50
CA ILE A 340 -24.11 -6.07 -24.00
C ILE A 340 -23.29 -5.77 -25.26
N VAL A 341 -22.00 -6.05 -25.22
CA VAL A 341 -21.05 -5.85 -26.32
C VAL A 341 -20.99 -7.08 -27.22
N PHE A 342 -21.06 -8.26 -26.60
CA PHE A 342 -21.06 -9.55 -27.28
C PHE A 342 -21.76 -10.58 -26.41
N GLU A 343 -22.45 -11.53 -27.04
CA GLU A 343 -23.17 -12.59 -26.37
C GLU A 343 -23.24 -13.82 -27.28
N ASP A 344 -22.97 -14.99 -26.70
CA ASP A 344 -23.22 -16.28 -27.33
C ASP A 344 -23.66 -17.33 -26.28
N ALA A 345 -23.65 -18.61 -26.67
CA ALA A 345 -24.08 -19.70 -25.79
C ALA A 345 -23.19 -19.91 -24.55
N TRP A 346 -21.94 -19.39 -24.55
CA TRP A 346 -20.95 -19.67 -23.53
C TRP A 346 -20.62 -18.45 -22.68
N LEU A 347 -20.61 -17.25 -23.25
CA LEU A 347 -20.18 -16.04 -22.55
C LEU A 347 -20.90 -14.78 -23.00
N VAL A 348 -20.79 -13.76 -22.16
CA VAL A 348 -21.26 -12.41 -22.42
C VAL A 348 -20.14 -11.41 -22.09
N VAL A 349 -19.90 -10.46 -22.98
CA VAL A 349 -19.03 -9.31 -22.75
C VAL A 349 -19.92 -8.08 -22.60
N ILE A 350 -19.71 -7.33 -21.53
CA ILE A 350 -20.51 -6.14 -21.21
C ILE A 350 -19.62 -4.90 -21.15
N ASP A 351 -20.22 -3.74 -21.38
CA ASP A 351 -19.63 -2.45 -21.05
C ASP A 351 -20.20 -1.97 -19.71
N LYS A 352 -19.40 -2.09 -18.65
CA LYS A 352 -19.81 -1.73 -17.29
C LYS A 352 -19.82 -0.19 -17.15
N PRO A 353 -20.93 0.41 -16.70
CA PRO A 353 -20.95 1.84 -16.40
C PRO A 353 -20.08 2.18 -15.17
N CYS A 354 -19.62 3.43 -15.09
CA CYS A 354 -19.03 4.00 -13.89
C CYS A 354 -20.08 4.03 -12.75
N GLY A 355 -19.68 3.72 -11.53
CA GLY A 355 -20.56 3.76 -10.35
C GLY A 355 -21.38 2.49 -10.10
N LEU A 356 -21.20 1.43 -10.91
CA LEU A 356 -21.80 0.11 -10.68
C LEU A 356 -20.75 -0.89 -10.17
N LEU A 357 -21.05 -1.59 -9.08
CA LEU A 357 -20.17 -2.65 -8.58
C LEU A 357 -20.09 -3.82 -9.56
N SER A 358 -18.92 -4.45 -9.69
CA SER A 358 -18.82 -5.72 -10.42
C SER A 358 -19.49 -6.86 -9.66
N VAL A 359 -19.29 -6.92 -8.35
CA VAL A 359 -19.85 -7.93 -7.43
C VAL A 359 -20.52 -7.23 -6.25
N PRO A 360 -21.59 -7.80 -5.66
CA PRO A 360 -22.31 -7.14 -4.59
C PRO A 360 -21.41 -6.90 -3.37
N GLY A 361 -21.63 -5.76 -2.71
CA GLY A 361 -21.01 -5.42 -1.43
C GLY A 361 -21.59 -6.25 -0.28
N ARG A 362 -21.09 -6.00 0.93
CA ARG A 362 -21.58 -6.67 2.15
C ARG A 362 -22.84 -6.05 2.71
N ASP A 363 -23.00 -4.73 2.52
CA ASP A 363 -24.14 -3.98 3.03
C ASP A 363 -25.36 -4.11 2.12
N ALA A 364 -26.56 -4.12 2.70
CA ALA A 364 -27.82 -4.28 1.97
C ALA A 364 -28.04 -3.19 0.90
N SER A 365 -27.47 -2.00 1.10
CA SER A 365 -27.51 -0.89 0.14
C SER A 365 -26.54 -1.07 -1.05
N LEU A 366 -25.67 -2.08 -1.04
CA LEU A 366 -24.64 -2.35 -2.04
C LEU A 366 -24.87 -3.67 -2.79
N LEU A 367 -26.11 -4.17 -2.81
CA LEU A 367 -26.45 -5.44 -3.47
C LEU A 367 -26.56 -5.32 -5.00
N ASP A 368 -26.87 -4.13 -5.53
CA ASP A 368 -26.91 -3.92 -6.97
C ASP A 368 -25.49 -3.94 -7.56
N SER A 369 -25.30 -4.77 -8.59
CA SER A 369 -24.02 -5.03 -9.21
C SER A 369 -24.22 -5.66 -10.59
N VAL A 370 -23.15 -5.68 -11.39
CA VAL A 370 -23.12 -6.46 -12.63
C VAL A 370 -23.53 -7.90 -12.39
N LEU A 371 -22.97 -8.56 -11.36
CA LEU A 371 -23.24 -9.96 -11.09
C LEU A 371 -24.72 -10.22 -10.79
N THR A 372 -25.36 -9.38 -9.98
CA THR A 372 -26.77 -9.53 -9.62
C THR A 372 -27.69 -9.28 -10.82
N ARG A 373 -27.37 -8.29 -11.65
CA ARG A 373 -28.09 -8.02 -12.90
C ARG A 373 -27.93 -9.14 -13.94
N LEU A 374 -26.73 -9.69 -14.10
CA LEU A 374 -26.49 -10.82 -15.01
C LEU A 374 -27.20 -12.09 -14.55
N ARG A 375 -27.27 -12.37 -13.24
CA ARG A 375 -28.05 -13.50 -12.72
C ARG A 375 -29.54 -13.38 -13.03
N ALA A 376 -30.08 -12.16 -12.93
CA ALA A 376 -31.47 -11.90 -13.28
C ALA A 376 -31.72 -12.09 -14.79
N ARG A 377 -30.78 -11.65 -15.64
CA ARG A 377 -30.86 -11.80 -17.10
C ARG A 377 -30.67 -13.24 -17.57
N TYR A 378 -29.80 -14.00 -16.89
CA TYR A 378 -29.43 -15.37 -17.26
C TYR A 378 -29.72 -16.36 -16.11
N PRO A 379 -31.01 -16.61 -15.79
CA PRO A 379 -31.39 -17.46 -14.66
C PRO A 379 -30.93 -18.92 -14.81
N ASN A 380 -30.70 -19.37 -16.05
CA ASN A 380 -30.28 -20.74 -16.36
C ASN A 380 -28.74 -20.92 -16.34
N ALA A 381 -27.97 -19.86 -16.08
CA ALA A 381 -26.52 -19.95 -16.04
C ALA A 381 -26.05 -20.74 -14.81
N THR A 382 -25.13 -21.69 -15.01
CA THR A 382 -24.77 -22.71 -13.99
C THR A 382 -23.45 -22.43 -13.27
N GLY A 383 -22.82 -21.27 -13.50
CA GLY A 383 -21.50 -20.92 -12.97
C GLY A 383 -21.45 -19.59 -12.19
N PRO A 384 -20.27 -19.19 -11.68
CA PRO A 384 -20.09 -17.93 -10.93
C PRO A 384 -20.27 -16.65 -11.78
N LEU A 385 -20.47 -16.80 -13.09
CA LEU A 385 -20.55 -15.76 -14.11
C LEU A 385 -19.22 -15.00 -14.28
N LEU A 386 -18.85 -14.13 -13.34
CA LEU A 386 -17.72 -13.22 -13.54
C LEU A 386 -16.35 -13.91 -13.39
N ALA A 387 -15.51 -13.78 -14.42
CA ALA A 387 -14.12 -14.26 -14.41
C ALA A 387 -13.13 -13.22 -13.84
N HIS A 388 -13.49 -11.93 -13.88
CA HIS A 388 -12.70 -10.84 -13.34
C HIS A 388 -13.60 -9.70 -12.86
N ARG A 389 -13.02 -8.64 -12.33
CA ARG A 389 -13.76 -7.49 -11.79
C ARG A 389 -13.09 -6.17 -12.16
N LEU A 390 -13.91 -5.14 -12.31
CA LEU A 390 -13.52 -3.74 -12.33
C LEU A 390 -13.90 -3.07 -11.01
N ASP A 391 -13.16 -2.04 -10.62
CA ASP A 391 -13.50 -1.20 -9.47
C ASP A 391 -14.85 -0.50 -9.70
N LEU A 392 -15.49 -0.02 -8.62
CA LEU A 392 -16.80 0.65 -8.65
C LEU A 392 -16.86 1.75 -9.72
N ASP A 393 -15.89 2.68 -9.69
CA ASP A 393 -15.85 3.85 -10.57
C ASP A 393 -15.15 3.59 -11.90
N THR A 394 -14.51 2.42 -12.07
CA THR A 394 -13.89 2.06 -13.35
C THR A 394 -14.98 1.61 -14.32
N SER A 395 -15.04 2.22 -15.50
CA SER A 395 -15.97 1.81 -16.57
C SER A 395 -15.32 0.85 -17.57
N GLY A 396 -16.09 0.22 -18.46
CA GLY A 396 -15.57 -0.52 -19.60
C GLY A 396 -15.79 -2.04 -19.56
N LEU A 397 -15.03 -2.73 -20.41
CA LEU A 397 -15.25 -4.13 -20.75
C LEU A 397 -15.06 -5.10 -19.59
N LEU A 398 -16.07 -5.95 -19.38
CA LEU A 398 -16.06 -7.06 -18.44
C LEU A 398 -16.61 -8.33 -19.12
N VAL A 399 -16.06 -9.51 -18.81
CA VAL A 399 -16.52 -10.79 -19.39
C VAL A 399 -17.10 -11.68 -18.30
N ALA A 400 -18.24 -12.30 -18.61
CA ALA A 400 -18.91 -13.29 -17.78
C ALA A 400 -19.15 -14.58 -18.58
N ALA A 401 -18.97 -15.73 -17.94
CA ALA A 401 -19.24 -17.05 -18.49
C ALA A 401 -20.63 -17.53 -18.07
N LEU A 402 -21.43 -18.04 -18.99
CA LEU A 402 -22.78 -18.55 -18.75
C LEU A 402 -22.80 -19.97 -18.19
N ASP A 403 -21.66 -20.67 -18.18
CA ASP A 403 -21.50 -22.00 -17.60
C ASP A 403 -20.17 -22.16 -16.83
N SER A 404 -20.12 -23.18 -15.98
CA SER A 404 -18.97 -23.46 -15.11
C SER A 404 -17.69 -23.85 -15.87
N ARG A 405 -17.80 -24.52 -17.02
CA ARG A 405 -16.64 -24.94 -17.83
C ARG A 405 -15.99 -23.73 -18.51
N THR A 406 -16.81 -22.86 -19.08
CA THR A 406 -16.35 -21.58 -19.67
C THR A 406 -15.72 -20.69 -18.60
N HIS A 407 -16.32 -20.61 -17.41
CA HIS A 407 -15.78 -19.84 -16.28
C HIS A 407 -14.38 -20.33 -15.88
N ALA A 408 -14.21 -21.64 -15.69
CA ALA A 408 -12.92 -22.24 -15.33
C ALA A 408 -11.84 -21.97 -16.40
N SER A 409 -12.20 -22.04 -17.68
CA SER A 409 -11.28 -21.74 -18.78
C SER A 409 -10.84 -20.27 -18.77
N LEU A 410 -11.77 -19.32 -18.60
CA LEU A 410 -11.44 -17.89 -18.50
C LEU A 410 -10.58 -17.59 -17.26
N GLN A 411 -10.94 -18.12 -16.09
CA GLN A 411 -10.15 -17.97 -14.87
C GLN A 411 -8.70 -18.43 -15.06
N ARG A 412 -8.51 -19.58 -15.71
CA ARG A 412 -7.18 -20.10 -16.04
C ARG A 412 -6.40 -19.13 -16.93
N GLN A 413 -7.02 -18.57 -17.98
CA GLN A 413 -6.37 -17.57 -18.84
C GLN A 413 -5.99 -16.29 -18.08
N PHE A 414 -6.83 -15.81 -17.15
CA PHE A 414 -6.48 -14.68 -16.29
C PHE A 414 -5.32 -15.01 -15.34
N LEU A 415 -5.30 -16.21 -14.78
CA LEU A 415 -4.26 -16.69 -13.87
C LEU A 415 -2.90 -16.81 -14.59
N HIS A 416 -2.88 -17.35 -15.81
CA HIS A 416 -1.67 -17.47 -16.63
C HIS A 416 -1.28 -16.18 -17.36
N ARG A 417 -2.13 -15.13 -17.29
CA ARG A 417 -1.92 -13.82 -17.93
C ARG A 417 -1.96 -13.86 -19.46
N ASP A 418 -2.72 -14.80 -20.03
CA ASP A 418 -2.93 -14.92 -21.47
C ASP A 418 -3.90 -13.84 -22.00
N VAL A 419 -4.69 -13.26 -21.09
CA VAL A 419 -5.66 -12.20 -21.38
C VAL A 419 -4.94 -10.85 -21.53
N ALA A 420 -5.08 -10.23 -22.70
CA ALA A 420 -4.59 -8.89 -22.96
C ALA A 420 -5.67 -7.87 -22.58
N LYS A 421 -5.27 -6.86 -21.80
CA LYS A 421 -6.14 -5.77 -21.35
C LYS A 421 -5.47 -4.45 -21.67
N ARG A 422 -6.24 -3.51 -22.23
CA ARG A 422 -5.83 -2.12 -22.41
C ARG A 422 -6.86 -1.21 -21.76
N TYR A 423 -6.39 -0.34 -20.89
CA TYR A 423 -7.19 0.69 -20.23
C TYR A 423 -6.76 2.04 -20.75
N VAL A 424 -7.68 3.00 -20.78
CA VAL A 424 -7.38 4.40 -21.06
C VAL A 424 -7.73 5.22 -19.83
N ALA A 425 -6.84 6.15 -19.47
CA ALA A 425 -7.02 7.07 -18.38
C ALA A 425 -6.67 8.50 -18.77
N LEU A 426 -7.34 9.46 -18.14
CA LEU A 426 -6.93 10.86 -18.14
C LEU A 426 -6.19 11.16 -16.83
N ILE A 427 -4.94 11.59 -16.93
CA ILE A 427 -4.06 11.91 -15.82
C ILE A 427 -4.11 13.41 -15.53
N ASP A 428 -4.27 13.79 -14.26
CA ASP A 428 -4.32 15.16 -13.73
C ASP A 428 -2.90 15.74 -13.64
N GLY A 429 -2.44 16.29 -14.76
CA GLY A 429 -1.10 16.87 -14.91
C GLY A 429 -0.21 16.22 -15.99
N PRO A 430 1.04 16.67 -16.07
CA PRO A 430 2.00 16.18 -17.05
C PRO A 430 2.54 14.80 -16.66
N VAL A 431 2.71 13.92 -17.65
CA VAL A 431 3.42 12.64 -17.50
C VAL A 431 4.76 12.72 -18.22
N HIS A 432 5.83 12.37 -17.50
CA HIS A 432 7.19 12.34 -18.05
C HIS A 432 7.45 11.05 -18.83
N GLY A 433 8.01 11.18 -20.04
CA GLY A 433 8.27 10.07 -20.95
C GLY A 433 7.04 9.67 -21.79
N ASP A 434 7.27 8.98 -22.89
CA ASP A 434 6.22 8.54 -23.83
C ASP A 434 5.68 7.14 -23.55
N ALA A 435 6.47 6.27 -22.92
CA ALA A 435 6.08 4.93 -22.52
C ALA A 435 6.99 4.40 -21.41
N GLY A 436 6.55 3.35 -20.71
CA GLY A 436 7.37 2.68 -19.70
C GLY A 436 6.66 1.55 -18.98
N THR A 437 7.33 1.03 -17.95
CA THR A 437 6.81 -0.03 -17.07
C THR A 437 6.91 0.42 -15.62
N ILE A 438 5.81 0.35 -14.88
CA ILE A 438 5.75 0.65 -13.45
C ILE A 438 5.66 -0.67 -12.69
N THR A 439 6.61 -0.90 -11.79
CA THR A 439 6.67 -2.09 -10.92
C THR A 439 6.67 -1.65 -9.46
N LEU A 440 5.49 -1.65 -8.83
CA LEU A 440 5.33 -1.24 -7.44
C LEU A 440 4.52 -2.31 -6.69
N PRO A 441 5.04 -2.89 -5.58
CA PRO A 441 4.30 -3.86 -4.79
C PRO A 441 3.18 -3.17 -4.00
N LEU A 442 1.96 -3.71 -4.08
CA LEU A 442 0.75 -3.06 -3.54
C LEU A 442 0.08 -3.90 -2.46
N ARG A 443 -0.45 -3.24 -1.43
CA ARG A 443 -1.40 -3.83 -0.47
C ARG A 443 -2.49 -2.85 -0.06
N VAL A 444 -3.50 -3.36 0.63
CA VAL A 444 -4.51 -2.53 1.27
C VAL A 444 -3.88 -1.67 2.36
N ASP A 445 -4.30 -0.40 2.39
CA ASP A 445 -4.09 0.47 3.52
C ASP A 445 -5.03 0.01 4.64
N LEU A 446 -4.46 -0.50 5.73
CA LEU A 446 -5.26 -1.05 6.83
C LEU A 446 -5.99 0.06 7.58
N ASP A 447 -5.49 1.29 7.50
CA ASP A 447 -5.89 2.44 8.29
C ASP A 447 -6.85 3.35 7.49
N ASP A 448 -6.82 3.26 6.15
CA ASP A 448 -7.68 4.01 5.22
C ASP A 448 -8.36 3.11 4.18
N ARG A 449 -9.10 2.08 4.62
CA ARG A 449 -9.84 1.20 3.71
C ARG A 449 -10.91 1.98 2.92
N PRO A 450 -11.08 1.76 1.59
CA PRO A 450 -10.50 0.68 0.78
C PRO A 450 -9.20 1.05 0.01
N ARG A 451 -8.51 2.14 0.38
CA ARG A 451 -7.26 2.57 -0.26
C ARG A 451 -6.22 1.45 -0.27
N GLN A 452 -5.38 1.51 -1.28
CA GLN A 452 -4.19 0.66 -1.47
C GLN A 452 -2.96 1.55 -1.47
N ILE A 453 -1.84 1.05 -0.94
CA ILE A 453 -0.56 1.75 -0.83
C ILE A 453 0.57 0.90 -1.39
N VAL A 454 1.69 1.55 -1.72
CA VAL A 454 2.93 0.88 -2.08
C VAL A 454 3.60 0.41 -0.80
N ASP A 455 3.91 -0.88 -0.71
CA ASP A 455 4.62 -1.47 0.43
C ASP A 455 5.67 -2.48 -0.07
N PRO A 456 6.97 -2.13 0.01
CA PRO A 456 8.05 -3.02 -0.44
C PRO A 456 8.18 -4.33 0.34
N ILE A 457 7.67 -4.39 1.57
CA ILE A 457 7.86 -5.53 2.49
C ILE A 457 6.66 -6.48 2.42
N HIS A 458 5.45 -5.93 2.47
CA HIS A 458 4.21 -6.70 2.58
C HIS A 458 3.33 -6.60 1.33
N GLY A 459 3.68 -5.76 0.36
CA GLY A 459 2.95 -5.58 -0.88
C GLY A 459 3.08 -6.77 -1.82
N LYS A 460 2.01 -7.07 -2.55
CA LYS A 460 2.03 -8.06 -3.63
C LYS A 460 2.58 -7.39 -4.90
N PRO A 461 3.49 -8.04 -5.65
CA PRO A 461 4.01 -7.49 -6.89
C PRO A 461 2.89 -7.07 -7.84
N ALA A 462 3.00 -5.84 -8.36
CA ALA A 462 2.10 -5.28 -9.37
C ALA A 462 2.92 -4.63 -10.49
N VAL A 463 2.55 -4.94 -11.74
CA VAL A 463 3.28 -4.52 -12.94
C VAL A 463 2.30 -4.01 -13.98
N THR A 464 2.55 -2.81 -14.48
CA THR A 464 1.74 -2.12 -15.49
C THR A 464 2.66 -1.51 -16.53
N ASP A 465 2.50 -1.85 -17.80
CA ASP A 465 3.11 -1.07 -18.89
C ASP A 465 2.17 0.09 -19.26
N TRP A 466 2.73 1.18 -19.76
CA TRP A 466 1.96 2.37 -20.11
C TRP A 466 2.56 3.07 -21.32
N GLU A 467 1.72 3.83 -22.02
CA GLU A 467 2.10 4.70 -23.14
C GLU A 467 1.24 5.98 -23.12
N VAL A 468 1.82 7.13 -23.44
CA VAL A 468 1.09 8.37 -23.63
C VAL A 468 0.40 8.35 -24.99
N LEU A 469 -0.91 8.57 -24.99
CA LEU A 469 -1.70 8.71 -26.20
C LEU A 469 -1.78 10.16 -26.66
N HIS A 470 -1.92 11.09 -25.71
CA HIS A 470 -2.09 12.52 -26.01
C HIS A 470 -1.70 13.39 -24.80
N ARG A 471 -1.10 14.56 -25.06
CA ARG A 471 -0.77 15.57 -24.02
C ARG A 471 -1.54 16.85 -24.28
N ALA A 472 -2.28 17.30 -23.26
CA ALA A 472 -2.91 18.61 -23.22
C ALA A 472 -2.25 19.47 -22.13
N ALA A 473 -2.60 20.76 -22.07
CA ALA A 473 -1.98 21.72 -21.15
C ALA A 473 -2.13 21.34 -19.65
N SER A 474 -3.25 20.74 -19.27
CA SER A 474 -3.57 20.38 -17.88
C SER A 474 -3.68 18.87 -17.63
N HIS A 475 -3.69 18.05 -18.68
CA HIS A 475 -3.96 16.62 -18.56
C HIS A 475 -3.20 15.79 -19.59
N THR A 476 -2.90 14.53 -19.23
CA THR A 476 -2.26 13.58 -20.15
C THR A 476 -3.14 12.34 -20.32
N ARG A 477 -3.47 11.96 -21.55
CA ARG A 477 -4.19 10.73 -21.85
C ARG A 477 -3.19 9.58 -21.98
N VAL A 478 -3.37 8.53 -21.18
CA VAL A 478 -2.45 7.40 -21.07
C VAL A 478 -3.19 6.09 -21.30
N ALA A 479 -2.60 5.19 -22.09
CA ALA A 479 -3.02 3.80 -22.11
C ALA A 479 -2.21 2.97 -21.11
N PHE A 480 -2.89 2.11 -20.36
CA PHE A 480 -2.30 1.17 -19.43
C PHE A 480 -2.54 -0.27 -19.87
N HIS A 481 -1.49 -1.09 -19.77
CA HIS A 481 -1.48 -2.53 -20.05
C HIS A 481 -1.10 -3.30 -18.77
N PRO A 482 -2.07 -3.57 -17.88
CA PRO A 482 -1.80 -4.22 -16.60
C PRO A 482 -1.46 -5.71 -16.76
N ARG A 483 -0.19 -6.08 -16.54
CA ARG A 483 0.27 -7.48 -16.52
C ARG A 483 -0.28 -8.25 -15.31
N THR A 484 -0.44 -7.55 -14.19
CA THR A 484 -1.11 -8.06 -12.98
C THR A 484 -2.47 -7.39 -12.79
N GLY A 485 -3.31 -7.91 -11.89
CA GLY A 485 -4.62 -7.33 -11.56
C GLY A 485 -4.82 -7.12 -10.06
N ARG A 486 -4.05 -6.21 -9.46
CA ARG A 486 -4.25 -5.84 -8.04
C ARG A 486 -5.35 -4.79 -7.90
N THR A 487 -6.05 -4.79 -6.77
CA THR A 487 -7.05 -3.75 -6.44
C THR A 487 -6.42 -2.37 -6.62
N HIS A 488 -7.12 -1.45 -7.29
CA HIS A 488 -6.66 -0.08 -7.56
C HIS A 488 -5.28 0.05 -8.23
N GLN A 489 -4.73 -0.99 -8.86
CA GLN A 489 -3.35 -1.01 -9.37
C GLN A 489 -3.03 0.20 -10.25
N LEU A 490 -3.87 0.46 -11.26
CA LEU A 490 -3.67 1.56 -12.22
C LEU A 490 -3.76 2.93 -11.54
N ARG A 491 -4.68 3.06 -10.57
CA ARG A 491 -4.90 4.29 -9.80
C ARG A 491 -3.69 4.64 -8.94
N VAL A 492 -3.14 3.65 -8.24
CA VAL A 492 -1.90 3.82 -7.46
C VAL A 492 -0.71 4.07 -8.37
N HIS A 493 -0.55 3.30 -9.46
CA HIS A 493 0.57 3.47 -10.39
C HIS A 493 0.55 4.85 -11.08
N ALA A 494 -0.62 5.42 -11.36
CA ALA A 494 -0.73 6.79 -11.83
C ALA A 494 -0.25 7.77 -10.74
N ALA A 495 -0.91 7.75 -9.57
CA ALA A 495 -0.70 8.76 -8.54
C ALA A 495 0.65 8.70 -7.83
N HIS A 496 1.28 7.53 -7.74
CA HIS A 496 2.50 7.35 -6.95
C HIS A 496 3.69 8.10 -7.58
N PRO A 497 4.57 8.77 -6.81
CA PRO A 497 5.73 9.50 -7.33
C PRO A 497 6.70 8.63 -8.14
N GLN A 498 6.88 7.36 -7.76
CA GLN A 498 7.69 6.39 -8.51
C GLN A 498 6.93 5.72 -9.67
N GLY A 499 5.67 6.11 -9.90
CA GLY A 499 4.83 5.70 -11.01
C GLY A 499 4.79 6.80 -12.07
N LEU A 500 3.60 7.31 -12.40
CA LEU A 500 3.47 8.50 -13.26
C LEU A 500 3.61 9.82 -12.49
N GLY A 501 3.50 9.79 -11.16
CA GLY A 501 3.60 10.98 -10.30
C GLY A 501 2.38 11.91 -10.35
N ALA A 502 1.30 11.52 -11.02
CA ALA A 502 0.11 12.33 -11.21
C ALA A 502 -1.16 11.45 -11.17
N PRO A 503 -2.19 11.82 -10.40
CA PRO A 503 -3.36 10.96 -10.20
C PRO A 503 -4.27 10.92 -11.43
N ILE A 504 -5.18 9.95 -11.48
CA ILE A 504 -6.24 9.92 -12.50
C ILE A 504 -7.27 11.01 -12.19
N VAL A 505 -7.73 11.72 -13.21
CA VAL A 505 -8.75 12.77 -13.08
C VAL A 505 -10.01 12.21 -12.46
N GLY A 506 -10.48 12.90 -11.41
CA GLY A 506 -11.69 12.55 -10.69
C GLY A 506 -11.55 11.34 -9.78
N ASP A 507 -10.32 10.88 -9.47
CA ASP A 507 -10.09 9.82 -8.50
C ASP A 507 -10.28 10.32 -7.05
N PRO A 508 -11.36 9.93 -6.36
CA PRO A 508 -11.65 10.45 -5.02
C PRO A 508 -10.72 9.89 -3.94
N LEU A 509 -10.02 8.78 -4.22
CA LEU A 509 -9.06 8.23 -3.27
C LEU A 509 -7.70 8.85 -3.55
N TYR A 510 -7.18 8.71 -4.76
CA TYR A 510 -5.77 8.98 -5.05
C TYR A 510 -5.49 10.37 -5.60
N GLY A 511 -6.50 11.21 -5.82
CA GLY A 511 -6.33 12.56 -6.33
C GLY A 511 -7.46 13.47 -5.87
N HIS A 512 -7.98 14.26 -6.81
CA HIS A 512 -9.09 15.17 -6.57
C HIS A 512 -10.40 14.50 -6.99
N ALA A 513 -11.37 14.46 -6.06
CA ALA A 513 -12.70 13.99 -6.39
C ALA A 513 -13.33 14.86 -7.50
N GLY A 514 -13.95 14.20 -8.47
CA GLY A 514 -14.64 14.84 -9.58
C GLY A 514 -15.97 14.15 -9.88
N LEU A 515 -16.58 14.48 -11.03
CA LEU A 515 -17.86 13.88 -11.44
C LEU A 515 -17.77 12.37 -11.66
N ARG A 516 -16.62 11.87 -12.13
CA ARG A 516 -16.34 10.45 -12.36
C ARG A 516 -14.84 10.16 -12.32
N LEU A 517 -14.48 8.90 -12.11
CA LEU A 517 -13.14 8.41 -12.40
C LEU A 517 -12.95 8.31 -13.93
N HIS A 518 -11.91 8.96 -14.44
CA HIS A 518 -11.52 8.90 -15.85
C HIS A 518 -10.59 7.70 -16.09
N LEU A 519 -11.11 6.49 -15.82
CA LEU A 519 -10.46 5.22 -16.09
C LEU A 519 -11.46 4.28 -16.79
N HIS A 520 -11.07 3.76 -17.95
CA HIS A 520 -11.92 2.92 -18.79
C HIS A 520 -11.18 1.67 -19.28
N ALA A 521 -11.77 0.49 -19.11
CA ALA A 521 -11.30 -0.77 -19.67
C ALA A 521 -11.68 -0.85 -21.16
N GLU A 522 -10.85 -0.24 -22.01
CA GLU A 522 -11.15 0.01 -23.43
C GLU A 522 -11.07 -1.26 -24.30
N THR A 523 -10.06 -2.11 -24.10
CA THR A 523 -9.90 -3.34 -24.89
C THR A 523 -9.68 -4.56 -24.01
N LEU A 524 -10.37 -5.65 -24.36
CA LEU A 524 -10.22 -6.96 -23.71
C LEU A 524 -10.06 -8.04 -24.80
N SER A 525 -8.97 -8.80 -24.75
CA SER A 525 -8.70 -9.89 -25.72
C SER A 525 -8.29 -11.19 -25.03
N PHE A 526 -8.90 -12.30 -25.42
CA PHE A 526 -8.68 -13.62 -24.82
C PHE A 526 -8.97 -14.74 -25.83
N VAL A 527 -8.67 -15.98 -25.46
CA VAL A 527 -9.01 -17.16 -26.27
C VAL A 527 -10.41 -17.62 -25.89
N HIS A 528 -11.30 -17.67 -26.87
CA HIS A 528 -12.67 -18.09 -26.66
C HIS A 528 -12.73 -19.54 -26.13
N PRO A 529 -13.34 -19.80 -24.96
CA PRO A 529 -13.29 -21.13 -24.32
C PRO A 529 -13.86 -22.29 -25.13
N ALA A 530 -14.88 -22.04 -25.95
CA ALA A 530 -15.49 -23.06 -26.80
C ALA A 530 -14.80 -23.25 -28.16
N THR A 531 -14.54 -22.16 -28.90
CA THR A 531 -13.98 -22.22 -30.26
C THR A 531 -12.46 -22.29 -30.31
N GLY A 532 -11.76 -21.93 -29.23
CA GLY A 532 -10.29 -21.85 -29.21
C GLY A 532 -9.71 -20.70 -30.03
N GLN A 533 -10.54 -19.86 -30.66
CA GLN A 533 -10.10 -18.71 -31.44
C GLN A 533 -9.79 -17.51 -30.54
N ARG A 534 -8.82 -16.68 -30.93
CA ARG A 534 -8.56 -15.42 -30.23
C ARG A 534 -9.61 -14.39 -30.62
N VAL A 535 -10.29 -13.83 -29.62
CA VAL A 535 -11.30 -12.78 -29.77
C VAL A 535 -10.82 -11.48 -29.11
N SER A 536 -11.25 -10.34 -29.64
CA SER A 536 -10.91 -9.01 -29.14
C SER A 536 -12.14 -8.10 -29.19
N PHE A 537 -12.40 -7.41 -28.10
CA PHE A 537 -13.50 -6.46 -27.98
C PHE A 537 -12.94 -5.09 -27.62
N THR A 538 -13.50 -4.04 -28.23
CA THR A 538 -13.11 -2.65 -27.97
C THR A 538 -14.33 -1.76 -27.80
N ARG A 539 -14.27 -0.91 -26.77
CA ARG A 539 -15.21 0.19 -26.52
C ARG A 539 -14.39 1.42 -26.15
N ALA A 540 -14.48 2.46 -26.97
CA ALA A 540 -13.68 3.67 -26.79
C ALA A 540 -14.00 4.34 -25.45
N ALA A 541 -12.97 4.84 -24.76
CA ALA A 541 -13.17 5.61 -23.54
C ALA A 541 -14.07 6.83 -23.82
N PRO A 542 -15.07 7.12 -22.96
CA PRO A 542 -16.03 8.20 -23.17
C PRO A 542 -15.47 9.59 -22.82
N PHE A 543 -14.15 9.77 -22.84
CA PHE A 543 -13.43 10.98 -22.44
C PHE A 543 -12.09 11.13 -23.17
#